data_AF-A0A3C1THN0-F1
#
_entry.id   AF-A0A3C1THN0-F1
#
_cell.length_a   1.000
_cell.length_b   1.000
_cell.length_c   1.000
_cell.angle_alpha   90.00
_cell.angle_beta   90.00
_cell.angle_gamma   90.00
#
_symmetry.space_group_name_H-M   'P 1'
#
loop_
_entity.id
_entity.type
_entity.pdbx_description
1 polymer ?
#
loop_
_entity_poly.entity_id
_entity_poly.type
_entity_poly.pdbx_seq_one_letter_code
_entity_poly.pdbx_strand_id
1 'polypeptide(L)'
;MGEDIPAAVPYWEKLRNEAPAGYDYDFVNTEILQRFEVENGELVLPSGMRYKLLVLPERTTMTPQVLAKIEELLKKGAVIVGPKPEKSPSLVGYPAADNEVATKANELWGMADGKFIFQNLYGKGKVFWNAPLQGILGELNLKKDLDYTLPHTNTRLSWMHRKTADADYYFILNMRNQAEELEVVFRVTGKVPELWRADKGVAEAVSYKTENGLTTVKLHFDPQESYFIVFEKNASQNEMAVSERKVKDSQRILGNWVLYFPENWGAPAQVTLPELTSWTNHPDEGVQFFSGTATYTKEIDLKKAQLSPKSSLWLDLGEVKDIAEVRLNGVVLDTLWKAPYRVNLFKAAKVGKNKLEIRVTNQWDNRMAGDAKLPADKKILKASGGMRFGGPPKPKISGLLGPVVLEMR
;
A
#
# COMPACT_ATOMS: atom_id res chain seq x y z
N MET A 1 1.82 -24.20 -7.64
CA MET A 1 2.55 -25.45 -7.33
C MET A 1 3.51 -25.74 -8.47
N GLY A 2 4.79 -26.01 -8.18
CA GLY A 2 5.80 -26.32 -9.20
C GLY A 2 6.49 -27.64 -8.89
N GLU A 3 6.10 -28.70 -9.61
CA GLU A 3 6.84 -29.96 -9.68
C GLU A 3 7.81 -30.01 -10.88
N ASP A 4 7.62 -29.08 -11.83
CA ASP A 4 8.44 -28.98 -13.04
C ASP A 4 9.59 -27.97 -12.88
N ILE A 5 10.63 -28.13 -13.71
CA ILE A 5 11.78 -27.23 -13.76
C ILE A 5 11.57 -26.16 -14.85
N PRO A 6 11.83 -24.87 -14.56
CA PRO A 6 12.20 -24.32 -13.25
C PRO A 6 10.98 -24.15 -12.34
N ALA A 7 11.14 -24.50 -11.06
CA ALA A 7 10.18 -24.21 -10.00
C ALA A 7 10.25 -22.71 -9.62
N ALA A 8 9.82 -21.85 -10.53
CA ALA A 8 9.68 -20.41 -10.28
C ALA A 8 8.20 -20.06 -10.09
N VAL A 9 7.92 -19.10 -9.21
CA VAL A 9 6.65 -18.39 -9.23
C VAL A 9 6.57 -17.67 -10.58
N PRO A 10 5.49 -17.81 -11.35
CA PRO A 10 5.34 -17.12 -12.63
C PRO A 10 5.09 -15.63 -12.38
N TYR A 11 6.13 -14.88 -12.06
CA TYR A 11 6.03 -13.43 -11.81
C TYR A 11 5.64 -12.63 -13.06
N TRP A 12 5.71 -13.26 -14.25
CA TRP A 12 5.52 -12.63 -15.56
C TRP A 12 4.25 -13.09 -16.31
N GLU A 13 3.49 -14.05 -15.78
CA GLU A 13 2.26 -14.55 -16.44
C GLU A 13 1.03 -14.27 -15.58
N LYS A 14 -0.03 -13.79 -16.24
CA LYS A 14 -1.34 -13.68 -15.62
C LYS A 14 -1.83 -15.08 -15.29
N LEU A 15 -2.08 -15.37 -14.01
CA LEU A 15 -2.65 -16.66 -13.64
C LEU A 15 -4.05 -16.77 -14.25
N ARG A 16 -4.34 -17.92 -14.88
CA ARG A 16 -5.70 -18.21 -15.36
C ARG A 16 -6.73 -18.16 -14.23
N ASN A 17 -6.29 -18.51 -13.01
CA ASN A 17 -7.10 -18.58 -11.79
C ASN A 17 -6.62 -17.55 -10.75
N GLU A 18 -6.51 -16.27 -11.12
CA GLU A 18 -6.30 -15.20 -10.14
C GLU A 18 -7.43 -15.21 -9.09
N ALA A 19 -7.07 -14.99 -7.82
CA ALA A 19 -8.05 -14.81 -6.76
C ALA A 19 -8.99 -13.64 -7.13
N PRO A 20 -10.32 -13.81 -7.05
CA PRO A 20 -11.25 -12.72 -7.29
C PRO A 20 -11.01 -11.54 -6.35
N ALA A 21 -11.44 -10.35 -6.75
CA ALA A 21 -11.31 -9.16 -5.91
C ALA A 21 -11.94 -9.36 -4.52
N GLY A 22 -11.21 -8.97 -3.48
CA GLY A 22 -11.61 -9.10 -2.09
C GLY A 22 -11.21 -10.42 -1.41
N TYR A 23 -10.38 -11.23 -2.06
CA TYR A 23 -9.74 -12.40 -1.48
C TYR A 23 -8.22 -12.30 -1.65
N ASP A 24 -7.48 -12.89 -0.72
CA ASP A 24 -6.02 -12.97 -0.77
C ASP A 24 -5.58 -14.43 -0.91
N TYR A 25 -4.33 -14.65 -1.34
CA TYR A 25 -3.80 -15.99 -1.58
C TYR A 25 -2.28 -16.04 -1.42
N ASP A 26 -1.77 -17.23 -1.12
CA ASP A 26 -0.33 -17.53 -1.11
C ASP A 26 0.03 -18.54 -2.19
N PHE A 27 1.25 -18.41 -2.72
CA PHE A 27 1.84 -19.47 -3.51
C PHE A 27 2.40 -20.57 -2.62
N VAL A 28 2.03 -21.80 -2.92
CA VAL A 28 2.47 -23.01 -2.22
C VAL A 28 3.29 -23.89 -3.17
N ASN A 29 4.46 -24.34 -2.69
CA ASN A 29 5.26 -25.38 -3.33
C ASN A 29 4.92 -26.77 -2.75
N THR A 30 5.48 -27.83 -3.31
CA THR A 30 5.19 -29.20 -2.85
C THR A 30 5.67 -29.48 -1.43
N GLU A 31 6.78 -28.89 -0.99
CA GLU A 31 7.27 -29.04 0.39
C GLU A 31 6.24 -28.52 1.41
N ILE A 32 5.68 -27.33 1.16
CA ILE A 32 4.64 -26.75 2.01
C ILE A 32 3.34 -27.55 1.89
N LEU A 33 2.98 -28.04 0.69
CA LEU A 33 1.79 -28.87 0.49
C LEU A 33 1.76 -30.05 1.46
N GLN A 34 2.88 -30.74 1.61
CA GLN A 34 2.98 -31.94 2.45
C GLN A 34 2.70 -31.64 3.93
N ARG A 35 2.83 -30.37 4.36
CA ARG A 35 2.59 -29.92 5.73
C ARG A 35 1.14 -29.52 6.01
N PHE A 36 0.28 -29.48 4.99
CA PHE A 36 -1.13 -29.17 5.21
C PHE A 36 -1.85 -30.28 5.96
N GLU A 37 -2.64 -29.87 6.93
CA GLU A 37 -3.70 -30.65 7.55
C GLU A 37 -5.06 -30.05 7.22
N VAL A 38 -6.14 -30.75 7.57
CA VAL A 38 -7.49 -30.22 7.42
C VAL A 38 -8.19 -30.14 8.76
N GLU A 39 -8.66 -28.95 9.11
CA GLU A 39 -9.45 -28.68 10.31
C GLU A 39 -10.72 -27.93 9.92
N ASN A 40 -11.89 -28.45 10.29
CA ASN A 40 -13.19 -27.81 9.98
C ASN A 40 -13.38 -27.44 8.49
N GLY A 41 -12.84 -28.26 7.59
CA GLY A 41 -12.89 -28.04 6.13
C GLY A 41 -11.91 -26.98 5.60
N GLU A 42 -11.00 -26.48 6.44
CA GLU A 42 -9.93 -25.56 6.04
C GLU A 42 -8.59 -26.30 5.96
N LEU A 43 -7.76 -25.89 5.01
CA LEU A 43 -6.36 -26.29 4.93
C LEU A 43 -5.55 -25.49 5.94
N VAL A 44 -4.86 -26.16 6.87
CA VAL A 44 -4.13 -25.53 7.96
C VAL A 44 -2.65 -25.91 7.91
N LEU A 45 -1.77 -24.92 8.07
CA LEU A 45 -0.32 -25.14 8.27
C LEU A 45 0.03 -25.12 9.76
N PRO A 46 1.15 -25.76 10.17
CA PRO A 46 1.64 -25.69 11.54
C PRO A 46 1.91 -24.26 12.05
N SER A 47 2.13 -23.31 11.14
CA SER A 47 2.27 -21.88 11.46
C SER A 47 0.97 -21.21 11.89
N GLY A 48 -0.18 -21.87 11.74
CA GLY A 48 -1.52 -21.33 11.98
C GLY A 48 -2.18 -20.68 10.76
N MET A 49 -1.50 -20.63 9.60
CA MET A 49 -2.09 -20.16 8.35
C MET A 49 -3.23 -21.08 7.90
N ARG A 50 -4.33 -20.48 7.44
CA ARG A 50 -5.58 -21.18 7.10
C ARG A 50 -6.05 -20.77 5.70
N TYR A 51 -6.43 -21.75 4.90
CA TYR A 51 -6.92 -21.53 3.54
C TYR A 51 -8.21 -22.31 3.30
N LYS A 52 -9.14 -21.69 2.55
CA LYS A 52 -10.41 -22.32 2.20
C LYS A 52 -10.32 -23.23 0.98
N LEU A 53 -9.38 -22.94 0.07
CA LEU A 53 -9.21 -23.65 -1.19
C LEU A 53 -7.73 -23.88 -1.47
N LEU A 54 -7.40 -25.01 -2.10
CA LEU A 54 -6.12 -25.20 -2.78
C LEU A 54 -6.36 -25.15 -4.30
N VAL A 55 -5.76 -24.15 -4.95
CA VAL A 55 -5.81 -24.02 -6.42
C VAL A 55 -4.56 -24.65 -7.02
N LEU A 56 -4.76 -25.68 -7.82
CA LEU A 56 -3.71 -26.37 -8.57
C LEU A 56 -3.40 -25.60 -9.87
N PRO A 57 -2.14 -25.69 -10.37
CA PRO A 57 -1.78 -25.12 -11.65
C PRO A 57 -2.56 -25.81 -12.79
N GLU A 58 -2.71 -25.09 -13.90
CA GLU A 58 -3.38 -25.57 -15.12
C GLU A 58 -2.50 -26.56 -15.89
N ARG A 59 -2.23 -27.74 -15.29
CA ARG A 59 -1.38 -28.79 -15.84
C ARG A 59 -1.98 -30.17 -15.61
N THR A 60 -1.77 -31.09 -16.54
CA THR A 60 -2.24 -32.48 -16.45
C THR A 60 -1.15 -33.45 -15.95
N THR A 61 -0.10 -32.94 -15.30
CA THR A 61 0.97 -33.74 -14.70
C THR A 61 0.99 -33.56 -13.19
N MET A 62 1.25 -34.65 -12.46
CA MET A 62 1.39 -34.64 -11.00
C MET A 62 2.16 -35.88 -10.54
N THR A 63 3.04 -35.77 -9.55
CA THR A 63 3.71 -36.97 -9.00
C THR A 63 2.75 -37.81 -8.15
N PRO A 64 2.96 -39.14 -8.04
CA PRO A 64 2.17 -39.99 -7.13
C PRO A 64 2.15 -39.49 -5.69
N GLN A 65 3.28 -38.95 -5.20
CA GLN A 65 3.40 -38.42 -3.84
C GLN A 65 2.49 -37.21 -3.59
N VAL A 66 2.44 -36.27 -4.54
CA VAL A 66 1.54 -35.11 -4.42
C VAL A 66 0.09 -35.54 -4.55
N LEU A 67 -0.23 -36.45 -5.47
CA LEU A 67 -1.60 -36.95 -5.64
C LEU A 67 -2.11 -37.68 -4.39
N ALA A 68 -1.25 -38.48 -3.74
CA ALA A 68 -1.56 -39.12 -2.47
C ALA A 68 -1.86 -38.09 -1.36
N LYS A 69 -1.11 -36.99 -1.30
CA LYS A 69 -1.39 -35.90 -0.36
C LYS A 69 -2.72 -35.21 -0.66
N ILE A 70 -3.03 -34.97 -1.94
CA ILE A 70 -4.32 -34.41 -2.36
C ILE A 70 -5.48 -35.34 -1.96
N GLU A 71 -5.35 -36.66 -2.16
CA GLU A 71 -6.32 -37.65 -1.69
C GLU A 71 -6.54 -37.56 -0.17
N GLU A 72 -5.46 -37.47 0.61
CA GLU A 72 -5.52 -37.33 2.07
C GLU A 72 -6.31 -36.08 2.49
N LEU A 73 -6.01 -34.94 1.89
CA LEU A 73 -6.68 -33.67 2.16
C LEU A 73 -8.17 -33.71 1.76
N LEU A 74 -8.49 -34.27 0.60
CA LEU A 74 -9.87 -34.47 0.15
C LEU A 74 -10.65 -35.36 1.12
N LYS A 75 -10.08 -36.49 1.55
CA LYS A 75 -10.73 -37.38 2.54
C LYS A 75 -11.11 -36.65 3.82
N LYS A 76 -10.27 -35.70 4.26
CA LYS A 76 -10.50 -34.90 5.47
C LYS A 76 -11.40 -33.67 5.28
N GLY A 77 -11.73 -33.29 4.04
CA GLY A 77 -12.70 -32.21 3.77
C GLY A 77 -12.16 -30.99 3.02
N ALA A 78 -10.94 -31.06 2.48
CA ALA A 78 -10.40 -29.94 1.69
C ALA A 78 -11.19 -29.70 0.41
N VAL A 79 -11.14 -28.45 -0.06
CA VAL A 79 -11.63 -28.04 -1.39
C VAL A 79 -10.44 -27.81 -2.31
N ILE A 80 -10.39 -28.57 -3.39
CA ILE A 80 -9.32 -28.53 -4.39
C ILE A 80 -9.89 -28.01 -5.70
N VAL A 81 -9.19 -27.10 -6.38
CA VAL A 81 -9.59 -26.56 -7.68
C VAL A 81 -8.47 -26.78 -8.69
N GLY A 82 -8.73 -27.52 -9.75
CA GLY A 82 -7.78 -27.67 -10.83
C GLY A 82 -8.08 -28.84 -11.77
N PRO A 83 -7.32 -28.93 -12.87
CA PRO A 83 -7.46 -30.03 -13.83
C PRO A 83 -7.05 -31.37 -13.25
N LYS A 84 -7.65 -32.43 -13.81
CA LYS A 84 -7.29 -33.81 -13.49
C LYS A 84 -5.89 -34.13 -14.05
N PRO A 85 -4.94 -34.62 -13.23
CA PRO A 85 -3.67 -35.10 -13.75
C PRO A 85 -3.84 -36.44 -14.48
N GLU A 86 -3.01 -36.67 -15.49
CA GLU A 86 -3.03 -37.85 -16.35
C GLU A 86 -1.79 -38.72 -16.18
N LYS A 87 -0.65 -38.13 -15.77
CA LYS A 87 0.64 -38.83 -15.65
C LYS A 87 1.64 -38.11 -14.73
N SER A 88 2.75 -38.77 -14.43
CA SER A 88 3.87 -38.18 -13.68
C SER A 88 4.73 -37.27 -14.58
N PRO A 89 5.24 -36.12 -14.08
CA PRO A 89 6.24 -35.34 -14.80
C PRO A 89 7.66 -35.96 -14.73
N SER A 90 7.85 -37.01 -13.92
CA SER A 90 9.14 -37.65 -13.66
C SER A 90 9.25 -39.03 -14.30
N LEU A 91 10.47 -39.41 -14.70
CA LEU A 91 10.79 -40.78 -15.17
C LEU A 91 10.94 -41.79 -14.02
N VAL A 92 10.96 -41.33 -12.77
CA VAL A 92 11.04 -42.22 -11.60
C VAL A 92 9.79 -43.09 -11.54
N GLY A 93 9.97 -44.41 -11.60
CA GLY A 93 8.87 -45.38 -11.54
C GLY A 93 8.09 -45.56 -12.85
N TYR A 94 8.59 -45.07 -13.99
CA TYR A 94 7.93 -45.25 -15.28
C TYR A 94 7.90 -46.72 -15.73
N PRO A 95 6.81 -47.23 -16.34
CA PRO A 95 5.52 -46.57 -16.59
C PRO A 95 4.49 -46.73 -15.46
N ALA A 96 4.85 -47.42 -14.36
CA ALA A 96 3.92 -47.71 -13.27
C ALA A 96 3.38 -46.45 -12.60
N ALA A 97 4.24 -45.43 -12.42
CA ALA A 97 3.86 -44.14 -11.84
C ALA A 97 2.78 -43.42 -12.67
N ASP A 98 2.82 -43.51 -14.00
CA ASP A 98 1.80 -42.90 -14.87
C ASP A 98 0.45 -43.60 -14.70
N ASN A 99 0.47 -44.93 -14.65
CA ASN A 99 -0.74 -45.74 -14.43
C ASN A 99 -1.34 -45.48 -13.05
N GLU A 100 -0.50 -45.33 -12.02
CA GLU A 100 -0.93 -44.98 -10.66
C GLU A 100 -1.61 -43.61 -10.63
N VAL A 101 -0.97 -42.59 -11.21
CA VAL A 101 -1.53 -41.23 -11.31
C VAL A 101 -2.86 -41.26 -12.06
N ALA A 102 -2.93 -41.87 -13.23
CA ALA A 102 -4.14 -41.93 -14.04
C ALA A 102 -5.29 -42.64 -13.29
N THR A 103 -5.01 -43.79 -12.67
CA THR A 103 -6.01 -44.57 -11.93
C THR A 103 -6.55 -43.76 -10.76
N LYS A 104 -5.65 -43.24 -9.92
CA LYS A 104 -6.05 -42.48 -8.73
C LYS A 104 -6.74 -41.18 -9.10
N ALA A 105 -6.28 -40.46 -10.12
CA ALA A 105 -6.91 -39.23 -10.56
C ALA A 105 -8.34 -39.46 -11.09
N ASN A 106 -8.60 -40.57 -11.78
CA ASN A 106 -9.95 -40.96 -12.19
C ASN A 106 -10.88 -41.21 -10.99
N GLU A 107 -10.37 -41.78 -9.89
CA GLU A 107 -11.13 -41.93 -8.64
C GLU A 107 -11.44 -40.57 -8.01
N LEU A 108 -10.43 -39.70 -7.89
CA LEU A 108 -10.56 -38.41 -7.19
C LEU A 108 -11.45 -37.41 -7.94
N TRP A 109 -11.24 -37.25 -9.26
CA TRP A 109 -12.04 -36.35 -10.10
C TRP A 109 -13.36 -36.96 -10.56
N GLY A 110 -13.53 -38.29 -10.47
CA GLY A 110 -14.78 -38.97 -10.80
C GLY A 110 -15.31 -38.58 -12.19
N MET A 111 -16.56 -38.11 -12.23
CA MET A 111 -17.23 -37.67 -13.47
C MET A 111 -16.88 -36.23 -13.87
N ALA A 112 -16.12 -35.48 -13.06
CA ALA A 112 -15.73 -34.13 -13.42
C ALA A 112 -14.82 -34.16 -14.66
N ASP A 113 -15.24 -33.45 -15.70
CA ASP A 113 -14.57 -33.37 -17.01
C ASP A 113 -14.14 -31.95 -17.38
N GLY A 114 -14.51 -30.96 -16.54
CA GLY A 114 -14.22 -29.55 -16.76
C GLY A 114 -14.95 -28.92 -17.95
N LYS A 115 -15.94 -29.60 -18.53
CA LYS A 115 -16.73 -29.14 -19.68
C LYS A 115 -18.23 -29.11 -19.40
N PHE A 116 -18.75 -30.23 -18.89
CA PHE A 116 -20.16 -30.41 -18.57
C PHE A 116 -20.36 -30.66 -17.07
N ILE A 117 -19.39 -31.35 -16.45
CA ILE A 117 -19.38 -31.65 -15.01
C ILE A 117 -18.13 -31.02 -14.42
N PHE A 118 -18.32 -30.02 -13.57
CA PHE A 118 -17.22 -29.22 -13.03
C PHE A 118 -16.81 -29.60 -11.61
N GLN A 119 -17.47 -30.60 -11.01
CA GLN A 119 -17.28 -30.95 -9.61
C GLN A 119 -17.39 -32.46 -9.40
N ASN A 120 -16.60 -32.97 -8.46
CA ASN A 120 -16.80 -34.28 -7.87
C ASN A 120 -16.65 -34.21 -6.34
N LEU A 121 -17.37 -35.09 -5.64
CA LEU A 121 -17.22 -35.28 -4.20
C LEU A 121 -16.30 -36.47 -3.95
N TYR A 122 -15.35 -36.32 -3.03
CA TYR A 122 -14.47 -37.41 -2.64
C TYR A 122 -14.18 -37.37 -1.14
N GLY A 123 -14.53 -38.45 -0.43
CA GLY A 123 -14.51 -38.47 1.03
C GLY A 123 -15.41 -37.37 1.60
N LYS A 124 -14.84 -36.46 2.40
CA LYS A 124 -15.54 -35.28 2.94
C LYS A 124 -15.32 -34.02 2.10
N GLY A 125 -14.42 -34.08 1.12
CA GLY A 125 -13.94 -32.95 0.35
C GLY A 125 -14.60 -32.82 -1.01
N LYS A 126 -14.17 -31.79 -1.73
CA LYS A 126 -14.67 -31.47 -3.07
C LYS A 126 -13.49 -31.19 -4.00
N VAL A 127 -13.59 -31.66 -5.23
CA VAL A 127 -12.69 -31.24 -6.30
C VAL A 127 -13.49 -30.54 -7.38
N PHE A 128 -13.00 -29.40 -7.84
CA PHE A 128 -13.55 -28.62 -8.93
C PHE A 128 -12.58 -28.60 -10.11
N TRP A 129 -13.09 -28.78 -11.32
CA TRP A 129 -12.31 -28.65 -12.56
C TRP A 129 -12.96 -27.62 -13.46
N ASN A 130 -12.23 -26.55 -13.81
CA ASN A 130 -12.65 -25.49 -14.74
C ASN A 130 -13.93 -24.73 -14.31
N ALA A 131 -14.36 -24.85 -13.05
CA ALA A 131 -15.37 -23.98 -12.45
C ALA A 131 -14.76 -22.61 -12.12
N PRO A 132 -15.45 -21.49 -12.41
CA PRO A 132 -14.98 -20.15 -12.03
C PRO A 132 -14.85 -20.02 -10.51
N LEU A 133 -13.70 -19.51 -10.03
CA LEU A 133 -13.44 -19.32 -8.59
C LEU A 133 -14.55 -18.51 -7.91
N GLN A 134 -15.06 -17.46 -8.56
CA GLN A 134 -16.17 -16.65 -8.02
C GLN A 134 -17.42 -17.49 -7.73
N GLY A 135 -17.74 -18.47 -8.60
CA GLY A 135 -18.86 -19.38 -8.40
C GLY A 135 -18.63 -20.35 -7.25
N ILE A 136 -17.41 -20.90 -7.15
CA ILE A 136 -17.01 -21.79 -6.05
C ILE A 136 -17.08 -21.06 -4.71
N LEU A 137 -16.54 -19.84 -4.62
CA LEU A 137 -16.61 -19.02 -3.41
C LEU A 137 -18.06 -18.72 -3.00
N GLY A 138 -18.94 -18.49 -3.98
CA GLY A 138 -20.38 -18.35 -3.77
C GLY A 138 -21.04 -19.63 -3.23
N GLU A 139 -20.74 -20.80 -3.80
CA GLU A 139 -21.23 -22.10 -3.32
C GLU A 139 -20.78 -22.37 -1.87
N LEU A 140 -19.55 -21.98 -1.54
CA LEU A 140 -18.98 -22.10 -0.20
C LEU A 140 -19.49 -21.00 0.76
N ASN A 141 -20.36 -20.10 0.31
CA ASN A 141 -20.86 -18.94 1.06
C ASN A 141 -19.73 -18.11 1.69
N LEU A 142 -18.60 -18.00 0.98
CA LEU A 142 -17.46 -17.21 1.40
C LEU A 142 -17.70 -15.77 0.98
N LYS A 143 -17.86 -14.89 1.98
CA LYS A 143 -17.87 -13.45 1.76
C LYS A 143 -16.46 -12.96 1.47
N LYS A 144 -16.33 -11.89 0.68
CA LYS A 144 -15.07 -11.16 0.51
C LYS A 144 -14.51 -10.78 1.88
N ASP A 145 -13.19 -10.83 2.02
CA ASP A 145 -12.50 -10.43 3.23
C ASP A 145 -12.43 -8.91 3.36
N LEU A 146 -12.23 -8.24 2.22
CA LEU A 146 -12.29 -6.79 2.08
C LEU A 146 -13.01 -6.44 0.76
N ASP A 147 -13.94 -5.50 0.80
CA ASP A 147 -14.57 -4.91 -0.38
C ASP A 147 -14.58 -3.39 -0.27
N TYR A 148 -14.77 -2.66 -1.37
CA TYR A 148 -14.83 -1.20 -1.31
C TYR A 148 -15.57 -0.60 -2.50
N THR A 149 -16.08 0.62 -2.32
CA THR A 149 -16.72 1.37 -3.41
C THR A 149 -15.74 1.77 -4.50
N LEU A 150 -16.22 1.87 -5.75
CA LEU A 150 -15.41 2.25 -6.91
C LEU A 150 -15.94 3.57 -7.49
N PRO A 151 -15.72 4.73 -6.83
CA PRO A 151 -16.19 6.02 -7.33
C PRO A 151 -15.54 6.40 -8.68
N HIS A 152 -14.33 5.89 -8.96
CA HIS A 152 -13.64 6.05 -10.23
C HIS A 152 -13.34 4.68 -10.85
N THR A 153 -13.36 4.58 -12.17
CA THR A 153 -13.07 3.32 -12.91
C THR A 153 -11.66 2.79 -12.65
N ASN A 154 -10.77 3.66 -12.19
CA ASN A 154 -9.38 3.34 -11.89
C ASN A 154 -9.09 3.28 -10.38
N THR A 155 -10.09 3.44 -9.50
CA THR A 155 -9.93 3.31 -8.04
C THR A 155 -9.33 1.94 -7.73
N ARG A 156 -8.22 1.93 -6.99
CA ARG A 156 -7.50 0.71 -6.67
C ARG A 156 -6.85 0.79 -5.30
N LEU A 157 -7.25 -0.15 -4.43
CA LEU A 157 -6.59 -0.37 -3.16
C LEU A 157 -5.66 -1.60 -3.26
N SER A 158 -4.49 -1.51 -2.63
CA SER A 158 -3.69 -2.67 -2.25
C SER A 158 -3.91 -2.89 -0.76
N TRP A 159 -4.13 -4.13 -0.35
CA TRP A 159 -4.43 -4.43 1.04
C TRP A 159 -3.83 -5.77 1.47
N MET A 160 -3.70 -5.94 2.78
CA MET A 160 -3.30 -7.19 3.42
C MET A 160 -4.04 -7.31 4.75
N HIS A 161 -4.46 -8.53 5.10
CA HIS A 161 -5.11 -8.81 6.37
C HIS A 161 -4.25 -9.74 7.22
N ARG A 162 -3.98 -9.36 8.47
CA ARG A 162 -3.35 -10.22 9.48
C ARG A 162 -4.28 -10.39 10.65
N LYS A 163 -4.33 -11.61 11.19
CA LYS A 163 -5.14 -11.95 12.35
C LYS A 163 -4.29 -12.49 13.49
N THR A 164 -4.66 -12.10 14.70
CA THR A 164 -4.13 -12.61 15.97
C THR A 164 -5.27 -13.24 16.78
N ALA A 165 -5.00 -13.66 18.01
CA ALA A 165 -6.04 -14.23 18.87
C ALA A 165 -7.12 -13.20 19.26
N ASP A 166 -6.75 -11.93 19.33
CA ASP A 166 -7.51 -10.83 19.92
C ASP A 166 -7.85 -9.70 18.93
N ALA A 167 -7.12 -9.58 17.82
CA ALA A 167 -7.29 -8.51 16.85
C ALA A 167 -7.16 -8.94 15.37
N ASP A 168 -7.87 -8.23 14.51
CA ASP A 168 -7.73 -8.23 13.05
C ASP A 168 -7.07 -6.90 12.61
N TYR A 169 -6.05 -6.99 11.74
CA TYR A 169 -5.27 -5.86 11.23
C TYR A 169 -5.35 -5.83 9.71
N TYR A 170 -5.93 -4.77 9.15
CA TYR A 170 -5.94 -4.53 7.71
C TYR A 170 -4.97 -3.41 7.37
N PHE A 171 -3.93 -3.69 6.60
CA PHE A 171 -3.16 -2.66 5.92
C PHE A 171 -3.86 -2.33 4.60
N ILE A 172 -4.03 -1.04 4.30
CA ILE A 172 -4.72 -0.57 3.10
C ILE A 172 -3.96 0.61 2.52
N LEU A 173 -3.66 0.55 1.23
CA LEU A 173 -2.93 1.56 0.48
C LEU A 173 -3.75 2.00 -0.74
N ASN A 174 -3.98 3.30 -0.86
CA ASN A 174 -4.46 3.89 -2.10
C ASN A 174 -3.35 3.83 -3.16
N MET A 175 -3.54 3.04 -4.22
CA MET A 175 -2.52 2.91 -5.28
C MET A 175 -2.53 4.09 -6.25
N ARG A 176 -3.43 5.06 -6.05
CA ARG A 176 -3.63 6.20 -6.95
C ARG A 176 -2.82 7.40 -6.50
N ASN A 177 -2.34 8.17 -7.48
CA ASN A 177 -1.83 9.51 -7.26
C ASN A 177 -2.97 10.56 -7.24
N GLN A 178 -4.10 10.22 -6.62
CA GLN A 178 -5.27 11.09 -6.46
C GLN A 178 -5.97 10.73 -5.15
N ALA A 179 -6.69 11.68 -4.56
CA ALA A 179 -7.46 11.43 -3.36
C ALA A 179 -8.71 10.57 -3.67
N GLU A 180 -9.13 9.75 -2.72
CA GLU A 180 -10.30 8.87 -2.84
C GLU A 180 -11.16 8.92 -1.58
N GLU A 181 -12.48 8.94 -1.77
CA GLU A 181 -13.48 8.82 -0.69
C GLU A 181 -14.16 7.46 -0.84
N LEU A 182 -13.87 6.53 0.08
CA LEU A 182 -14.25 5.13 -0.06
C LEU A 182 -15.06 4.65 1.14
N GLU A 183 -16.09 3.86 0.87
CA GLU A 183 -16.67 2.97 1.88
C GLU A 183 -15.94 1.63 1.75
N VAL A 184 -15.19 1.25 2.78
CA VAL A 184 -14.44 0.00 2.83
C VAL A 184 -15.14 -0.96 3.78
N VAL A 185 -15.41 -2.17 3.30
CA VAL A 185 -16.20 -3.20 3.97
C VAL A 185 -15.27 -4.33 4.39
N PHE A 186 -15.26 -4.63 5.69
CA PHE A 186 -14.42 -5.62 6.32
C PHE A 186 -15.25 -6.80 6.80
N ARG A 187 -14.72 -8.02 6.66
CA ARG A 187 -15.32 -9.24 7.20
C ARG A 187 -14.99 -9.44 8.69
N VAL A 188 -15.22 -8.41 9.49
CA VAL A 188 -15.04 -8.39 10.95
C VAL A 188 -16.31 -7.87 11.61
N THR A 189 -16.67 -8.41 12.77
CA THR A 189 -17.86 -7.98 13.56
C THR A 189 -17.60 -7.98 15.05
N GLY A 190 -18.45 -7.26 15.79
CA GLY A 190 -18.37 -7.19 17.25
C GLY A 190 -17.15 -6.42 17.77
N LYS A 191 -16.44 -5.71 16.89
CA LYS A 191 -15.22 -4.97 17.19
C LYS A 191 -15.33 -3.53 16.69
N VAL A 192 -14.69 -2.61 17.42
CA VAL A 192 -14.57 -1.20 17.03
C VAL A 192 -13.35 -1.07 16.11
N PRO A 193 -13.51 -0.59 14.87
CA PRO A 193 -12.37 -0.22 14.03
C PRO A 193 -11.69 1.04 14.56
N GLU A 194 -10.36 1.01 14.58
CA GLU A 194 -9.51 2.18 14.77
C GLU A 194 -8.64 2.39 13.53
N LEU A 195 -8.46 3.64 13.11
CA LEU A 195 -7.54 4.01 12.04
C LEU A 195 -6.19 4.38 12.65
N TRP A 196 -5.18 3.59 12.34
CA TRP A 196 -3.82 3.78 12.82
C TRP A 196 -2.95 4.36 11.70
N ARG A 197 -2.27 5.47 12.02
CA ARG A 197 -1.33 6.16 11.14
C ARG A 197 0.10 5.78 11.51
N ALA A 198 0.71 4.89 10.74
CA ALA A 198 2.06 4.40 11.00
C ALA A 198 3.14 5.50 10.90
N ASP A 199 2.93 6.51 10.05
CA ASP A 199 3.82 7.66 9.89
C ASP A 199 3.81 8.59 11.11
N LYS A 200 2.74 8.59 11.91
CA LYS A 200 2.55 9.48 13.06
C LYS A 200 2.53 8.77 14.41
N GLY A 201 2.38 7.44 14.42
CA GLY A 201 2.26 6.66 15.65
C GLY A 201 0.98 6.97 16.44
N VAL A 202 -0.11 7.32 15.76
CA VAL A 202 -1.40 7.67 16.39
C VAL A 202 -2.52 6.74 15.94
N ALA A 203 -3.47 6.49 16.83
CA ALA A 203 -4.72 5.81 16.57
C ALA A 203 -5.89 6.82 16.66
N GLU A 204 -6.79 6.76 15.69
CA GLU A 204 -7.92 7.67 15.55
C GLU A 204 -9.22 6.87 15.48
N ALA A 205 -10.27 7.39 16.13
CA ALA A 205 -11.61 6.84 15.99
C ALA A 205 -12.15 7.14 14.59
N VAL A 206 -12.88 6.17 14.02
CA VAL A 206 -13.51 6.31 12.70
C VAL A 206 -15.00 6.02 12.76
N SER A 207 -15.74 6.62 11.83
CA SER A 207 -17.13 6.29 11.61
C SER A 207 -17.25 4.87 11.07
N TYR A 208 -18.11 4.05 11.67
CA TYR A 208 -18.36 2.70 11.20
C TYR A 208 -19.81 2.27 11.36
N LYS A 209 -20.19 1.25 10.60
CA LYS A 209 -21.48 0.58 10.70
C LYS A 209 -21.29 -0.92 10.48
N THR A 210 -21.84 -1.75 11.34
CA THR A 210 -21.75 -3.21 11.29
C THR A 210 -23.12 -3.80 11.04
N GLU A 211 -23.28 -4.47 9.89
CA GLU A 211 -24.53 -5.11 9.47
C GLU A 211 -24.23 -6.41 8.72
N ASN A 212 -25.10 -7.43 8.87
CA ASN A 212 -25.01 -8.69 8.12
C ASN A 212 -23.65 -9.41 8.20
N GLY A 213 -22.95 -9.30 9.34
CA GLY A 213 -21.65 -9.96 9.50
C GLY A 213 -20.46 -9.18 8.90
N LEU A 214 -20.64 -7.92 8.53
CA LEU A 214 -19.64 -7.07 7.90
C LEU A 214 -19.59 -5.70 8.59
N THR A 215 -18.41 -5.07 8.63
CA THR A 215 -18.23 -3.72 9.14
C THR A 215 -17.78 -2.79 8.02
N THR A 216 -18.54 -1.73 7.77
CA THR A 216 -18.23 -0.69 6.78
C THR A 216 -17.63 0.52 7.48
N VAL A 217 -16.52 1.03 6.95
CA VAL A 217 -15.81 2.22 7.44
C VAL A 217 -15.70 3.21 6.28
N LYS A 218 -16.01 4.49 6.54
CA LYS A 218 -15.79 5.58 5.57
C LYS A 218 -14.38 6.12 5.71
N LEU A 219 -13.60 6.06 4.65
CA LEU A 219 -12.19 6.43 4.65
C LEU A 219 -11.90 7.43 3.53
N HIS A 220 -11.29 8.54 3.92
CA HIS A 220 -10.61 9.46 3.02
C HIS A 220 -9.16 9.04 2.87
N PHE A 221 -8.70 8.87 1.64
CA PHE A 221 -7.29 8.67 1.32
C PHE A 221 -6.77 9.87 0.54
N ASP A 222 -5.68 10.46 1.01
CA ASP A 222 -4.83 11.28 0.16
C ASP A 222 -4.13 10.42 -0.92
N PRO A 223 -3.53 11.03 -1.97
CA PRO A 223 -2.73 10.31 -2.96
C PRO A 223 -1.66 9.42 -2.30
N GLN A 224 -1.66 8.14 -2.66
CA GLN A 224 -0.68 7.16 -2.15
C GLN A 224 -0.67 7.00 -0.62
N GLU A 225 -1.76 7.39 0.05
CA GLU A 225 -1.88 7.24 1.49
C GLU A 225 -2.20 5.80 1.88
N SER A 226 -1.69 5.41 3.05
CA SER A 226 -2.00 4.12 3.64
C SER A 226 -2.38 4.23 5.11
N TYR A 227 -3.20 3.27 5.54
CA TYR A 227 -3.67 3.13 6.91
C TYR A 227 -3.55 1.70 7.37
N PHE A 228 -3.50 1.53 8.69
CA PHE A 228 -3.93 0.30 9.33
C PHE A 228 -5.34 0.52 9.87
N ILE A 229 -6.27 -0.39 9.56
CA ILE A 229 -7.57 -0.48 10.21
C ILE A 229 -7.54 -1.67 11.16
N VAL A 230 -7.64 -1.38 12.45
CA VAL A 230 -7.40 -2.35 13.53
C VAL A 230 -8.69 -2.61 14.29
N PHE A 231 -9.01 -3.89 14.50
CA PHE A 231 -10.21 -4.36 15.20
C PHE A 231 -9.82 -5.16 16.45
N GLU A 232 -9.37 -4.47 17.49
CA GLU A 232 -8.94 -5.10 18.75
C GLU A 232 -10.04 -5.03 19.82
N LYS A 233 -10.67 -3.86 19.96
CA LYS A 233 -11.62 -3.56 21.04
C LYS A 233 -13.01 -4.07 20.72
N ASN A 234 -13.69 -4.64 21.71
CA ASN A 234 -15.08 -5.08 21.54
C ASN A 234 -16.01 -3.88 21.36
N ALA A 235 -16.97 -4.01 20.45
CA ALA A 235 -17.99 -3.00 20.22
C ALA A 235 -19.17 -3.18 21.18
N SER A 236 -19.63 -2.08 21.79
CA SER A 236 -20.88 -2.03 22.55
C SER A 236 -22.10 -1.65 21.71
N GLN A 237 -21.86 -1.16 20.49
CA GLN A 237 -22.87 -0.69 19.53
C GLN A 237 -22.45 -1.14 18.13
N ASN A 238 -23.41 -1.25 17.21
CA ASN A 238 -23.14 -1.66 15.83
C ASN A 238 -22.79 -0.48 14.92
N GLU A 239 -22.88 0.75 15.39
CA GLU A 239 -22.52 1.92 14.59
C GLU A 239 -21.96 3.03 15.47
N MET A 240 -21.10 3.85 14.88
CA MET A 240 -20.58 5.07 15.50
C MET A 240 -20.36 6.10 14.41
N ALA A 241 -20.80 7.33 14.66
CA ALA A 241 -20.50 8.47 13.80
C ALA A 241 -19.42 9.34 14.47
N VAL A 242 -18.31 9.53 13.77
CA VAL A 242 -17.26 10.48 14.13
C VAL A 242 -17.43 11.72 13.26
N SER A 243 -17.46 12.89 13.88
CA SER A 243 -17.57 14.16 13.13
C SER A 243 -16.30 14.41 12.33
N GLU A 244 -16.45 14.57 11.01
CA GLU A 244 -15.37 15.00 10.13
C GLU A 244 -14.92 16.43 10.46
N ARG A 245 -13.61 16.67 10.47
CA ARG A 245 -13.03 18.02 10.56
C ARG A 245 -12.88 18.60 9.16
N LYS A 246 -13.85 19.38 8.73
CA LYS A 246 -13.84 20.06 7.42
C LYS A 246 -13.08 21.39 7.51
N VAL A 247 -12.38 21.74 6.42
CA VAL A 247 -11.79 23.09 6.28
C VAL A 247 -12.94 24.10 6.19
N LYS A 248 -12.99 25.03 7.15
CA LYS A 248 -13.98 26.12 7.22
C LYS A 248 -13.54 27.35 6.44
N ASP A 249 -12.24 27.62 6.47
CA ASP A 249 -11.63 28.78 5.82
C ASP A 249 -10.18 28.45 5.44
N SER A 250 -9.71 29.08 4.37
CA SER A 250 -8.37 28.88 3.85
C SER A 250 -7.80 30.18 3.27
N GLN A 251 -6.57 30.53 3.65
CA GLN A 251 -5.90 31.75 3.21
C GLN A 251 -4.53 31.44 2.62
N ARG A 252 -4.29 31.84 1.36
CA ARG A 252 -2.98 31.73 0.71
C ARG A 252 -1.97 32.72 1.32
N ILE A 253 -0.72 32.27 1.49
CA ILE A 253 0.39 33.10 1.96
C ILE A 253 1.13 33.72 0.76
N LEU A 254 0.64 34.87 0.31
CA LEU A 254 1.13 35.58 -0.88
C LEU A 254 2.32 36.52 -0.59
N GLY A 255 3.01 36.94 -1.65
CA GLY A 255 4.14 37.89 -1.60
C GLY A 255 5.51 37.24 -1.40
N ASN A 256 6.52 38.08 -1.27
CA ASN A 256 7.93 37.69 -1.34
C ASN A 256 8.31 36.68 -0.24
N TRP A 257 9.11 35.70 -0.63
CA TRP A 257 9.83 34.80 0.25
C TRP A 257 11.33 35.09 0.15
N VAL A 258 12.04 35.09 1.28
CA VAL A 258 13.51 35.14 1.25
C VAL A 258 14.03 33.72 1.43
N LEU A 259 14.84 33.27 0.47
CA LEU A 259 15.41 31.94 0.41
C LEU A 259 16.91 32.02 0.71
N TYR A 260 17.35 31.32 1.75
CA TYR A 260 18.74 31.26 2.18
C TYR A 260 19.38 29.93 1.80
N PHE A 261 20.63 29.97 1.36
CA PHE A 261 21.41 28.78 1.01
C PHE A 261 22.63 28.63 1.94
N PRO A 262 23.14 27.40 2.14
CA PRO A 262 24.37 27.17 2.87
C PRO A 262 25.56 27.86 2.20
N GLU A 263 26.49 28.36 3.01
CA GLU A 263 27.74 28.93 2.51
C GLU A 263 28.56 27.89 1.75
N ASN A 264 29.31 28.35 0.73
CA ASN A 264 30.20 27.51 -0.08
C ASN A 264 29.51 26.33 -0.79
N TRP A 265 28.21 26.45 -1.08
CA TRP A 265 27.42 25.38 -1.71
C TRP A 265 27.00 25.66 -3.17
N GLY A 266 27.72 26.58 -3.83
CA GLY A 266 27.52 26.92 -5.24
C GLY A 266 26.34 27.85 -5.54
N ALA A 267 25.50 28.15 -4.56
CA ALA A 267 24.41 29.14 -4.64
C ALA A 267 24.78 30.45 -3.92
N PRO A 268 24.14 31.59 -4.25
CA PRO A 268 24.29 32.82 -3.48
C PRO A 268 23.81 32.64 -2.03
N ALA A 269 24.25 33.50 -1.10
CA ALA A 269 23.84 33.41 0.30
C ALA A 269 22.32 33.51 0.50
N GLN A 270 21.64 34.35 -0.28
CA GLN A 270 20.19 34.47 -0.31
C GLN A 270 19.68 34.98 -1.66
N VAL A 271 18.41 34.68 -1.95
CA VAL A 271 17.62 35.31 -3.02
C VAL A 271 16.23 35.67 -2.51
N THR A 272 15.57 36.62 -3.18
CA THR A 272 14.16 36.94 -2.93
C THR A 272 13.32 36.34 -4.06
N LEU A 273 12.32 35.55 -3.69
CA LEU A 273 11.37 34.93 -4.62
C LEU A 273 10.02 35.66 -4.51
N PRO A 274 9.59 36.43 -5.53
CA PRO A 274 8.28 37.06 -5.55
C PRO A 274 7.14 36.04 -5.50
N GLU A 275 7.38 34.89 -6.14
CA GLU A 275 6.47 33.75 -6.19
C GLU A 275 7.24 32.45 -5.96
N LEU A 276 6.56 31.45 -5.39
CA LEU A 276 7.11 30.11 -5.22
C LEU A 276 7.22 29.43 -6.58
N THR A 277 8.41 28.91 -6.90
CA THR A 277 8.70 28.24 -8.17
C THR A 277 9.80 27.21 -7.96
N SER A 278 9.96 26.30 -8.93
CA SER A 278 11.07 25.36 -8.93
C SER A 278 12.39 26.10 -8.98
N TRP A 279 13.36 25.71 -8.15
CA TRP A 279 14.71 26.28 -8.20
C TRP A 279 15.34 26.16 -9.59
N THR A 280 15.03 25.08 -10.32
CA THR A 280 15.50 24.84 -11.69
C THR A 280 15.06 25.87 -12.73
N ASN A 281 14.08 26.70 -12.39
CA ASN A 281 13.59 27.79 -13.25
C ASN A 281 14.26 29.13 -12.92
N HIS A 282 15.08 29.19 -11.87
CA HIS A 282 15.75 30.41 -11.45
C HIS A 282 16.90 30.76 -12.43
N PRO A 283 17.12 32.04 -12.75
CA PRO A 283 18.15 32.45 -13.73
C PRO A 283 19.59 32.32 -13.20
N ASP A 284 19.79 32.38 -11.88
CA ASP A 284 21.09 32.10 -11.25
C ASP A 284 21.39 30.60 -11.30
N GLU A 285 22.47 30.19 -11.97
CA GLU A 285 22.84 28.78 -12.11
C GLU A 285 23.12 28.09 -10.77
N GLY A 286 23.61 28.84 -9.77
CA GLY A 286 23.85 28.34 -8.43
C GLY A 286 22.57 27.86 -7.75
N VAL A 287 21.50 28.66 -7.88
CA VAL A 287 20.15 28.28 -7.46
C VAL A 287 19.58 27.17 -8.34
N GLN A 288 19.73 27.29 -9.66
CA GLN A 288 19.20 26.33 -10.64
C GLN A 288 19.66 24.89 -10.38
N PHE A 289 20.95 24.73 -10.06
CA PHE A 289 21.59 23.45 -9.80
C PHE A 289 21.80 23.21 -8.30
N PHE A 290 21.07 23.90 -7.42
CA PHE A 290 21.21 23.69 -5.99
C PHE A 290 20.71 22.28 -5.60
N SER A 291 21.53 21.57 -4.82
CA SER A 291 21.11 20.38 -4.08
C SER A 291 21.54 20.48 -2.63
N GLY A 292 20.63 20.21 -1.71
CA GLY A 292 20.84 20.35 -0.27
C GLY A 292 19.63 21.00 0.38
N THR A 293 19.83 21.62 1.54
CA THR A 293 18.76 22.28 2.30
C THR A 293 18.79 23.79 2.09
N ALA A 294 17.72 24.36 1.53
CA ALA A 294 17.51 25.81 1.44
C ALA A 294 16.38 26.24 2.39
N THR A 295 16.53 27.41 3.01
CA THR A 295 15.60 27.89 4.05
C THR A 295 14.76 29.04 3.53
N TYR A 296 13.47 28.80 3.34
CA TYR A 296 12.48 29.83 3.07
C TYR A 296 12.10 30.52 4.37
N THR A 297 12.02 31.85 4.36
CA THR A 297 11.58 32.64 5.51
C THR A 297 10.49 33.62 5.13
N LYS A 298 9.53 33.80 6.04
CA LYS A 298 8.42 34.75 5.88
C LYS A 298 7.85 35.17 7.23
N GLU A 299 7.36 36.39 7.31
CA GLU A 299 6.52 36.84 8.43
C GLU A 299 5.05 36.64 8.07
N ILE A 300 4.28 36.05 8.97
CA ILE A 300 2.83 35.86 8.84
C ILE A 300 2.12 36.52 10.03
N ASP A 301 0.97 37.14 9.79
CA ASP A 301 0.15 37.75 10.83
C ASP A 301 -1.07 36.86 11.13
N LEU A 302 -1.18 36.40 12.38
CA LEU A 302 -2.25 35.51 12.83
C LEU A 302 -3.23 36.27 13.72
N LYS A 303 -4.49 36.29 13.30
CA LYS A 303 -5.60 36.92 14.04
C LYS A 303 -6.03 36.03 15.20
N LYS A 304 -6.51 36.64 16.29
CA LYS A 304 -7.04 35.93 17.48
C LYS A 304 -8.11 34.88 17.14
N ALA A 305 -8.97 35.16 16.15
CA ALA A 305 -9.99 34.22 15.70
C ALA A 305 -9.41 32.91 15.14
N GLN A 306 -8.21 32.96 14.53
CA GLN A 306 -7.53 31.79 13.95
C GLN A 306 -6.88 30.89 15.01
N LEU A 307 -6.72 31.38 16.24
CA LEU A 307 -6.10 30.67 17.37
C LEU A 307 -7.14 30.28 18.43
N SER A 308 -8.40 30.07 18.04
CA SER A 308 -9.43 29.66 18.99
C SER A 308 -9.24 28.21 19.45
N PRO A 309 -9.56 27.85 20.71
CA PRO A 309 -9.49 26.46 21.18
C PRO A 309 -10.42 25.48 20.45
N LYS A 310 -11.41 26.00 19.71
CA LYS A 310 -12.39 25.22 18.93
C LYS A 310 -12.00 25.05 17.46
N SER A 311 -10.88 25.65 17.03
CA SER A 311 -10.35 25.55 15.68
C SER A 311 -9.00 24.86 15.70
N SER A 312 -8.65 24.18 14.63
CA SER A 312 -7.28 23.72 14.36
C SER A 312 -6.70 24.51 13.18
N LEU A 313 -5.55 25.15 13.40
CA LEU A 313 -4.85 25.99 12.44
C LEU A 313 -3.72 25.16 11.85
N TRP A 314 -3.84 24.88 10.56
CA TRP A 314 -2.89 24.07 9.82
C TRP A 314 -2.20 24.92 8.77
N LEU A 315 -0.93 24.62 8.53
CA LEU A 315 -0.18 25.09 7.37
C LEU A 315 -0.11 23.95 6.37
N ASP A 316 -0.67 24.15 5.19
CA ASP A 316 -0.50 23.30 4.02
C ASP A 316 0.58 23.92 3.12
N LEU A 317 1.65 23.17 2.84
CA LEU A 317 2.73 23.63 1.98
C LEU A 317 2.43 23.43 0.49
N GLY A 318 1.34 22.75 0.14
CA GLY A 318 1.06 22.35 -1.24
C GLY A 318 2.11 21.36 -1.72
N GLU A 319 2.73 21.64 -2.86
CA GLU A 319 3.76 20.78 -3.42
C GLU A 319 5.17 21.15 -2.92
N VAL A 320 5.87 20.15 -2.40
CA VAL A 320 7.26 20.20 -1.91
C VAL A 320 8.09 19.17 -2.67
N LYS A 321 9.29 19.55 -3.09
CA LYS A 321 10.29 18.67 -3.70
C LYS A 321 11.63 18.79 -2.93
N ASP A 322 11.93 17.89 -1.99
CA ASP A 322 11.20 16.64 -1.68
C ASP A 322 10.70 16.55 -0.24
N ILE A 323 11.44 17.12 0.74
CA ILE A 323 11.05 17.11 2.15
C ILE A 323 11.15 18.51 2.75
N ALA A 324 10.33 18.83 3.75
CA ALA A 324 10.31 20.14 4.41
C ALA A 324 10.29 20.03 5.95
N GLU A 325 11.26 20.61 6.64
CA GLU A 325 11.19 20.88 8.08
C GLU A 325 10.53 22.24 8.30
N VAL A 326 9.42 22.27 9.04
CA VAL A 326 8.66 23.50 9.33
C VAL A 326 8.95 23.99 10.74
N ARG A 327 9.29 25.27 10.85
CA ARG A 327 9.51 25.96 12.11
C ARG A 327 8.64 27.20 12.20
N LEU A 328 8.12 27.46 13.39
CA LEU A 328 7.39 28.69 13.68
C LEU A 328 7.95 29.30 14.95
N ASN A 329 8.35 30.58 14.89
CA ASN A 329 8.97 31.31 15.99
C ASN A 329 10.18 30.56 16.60
N GLY A 330 10.97 29.89 15.75
CA GLY A 330 12.15 29.11 16.16
C GLY A 330 11.85 27.69 16.66
N VAL A 331 10.58 27.33 16.89
CA VAL A 331 10.16 25.99 17.34
C VAL A 331 9.96 25.08 16.14
N VAL A 332 10.62 23.91 16.13
CA VAL A 332 10.37 22.85 15.14
C VAL A 332 9.01 22.23 15.39
N LEU A 333 8.16 22.23 14.36
CA LEU A 333 6.83 21.64 14.41
C LEU A 333 6.84 20.21 13.89
N ASP A 334 7.36 20.00 12.68
CA ASP A 334 7.42 18.68 12.04
C ASP A 334 8.42 18.66 10.86
N THR A 335 8.78 17.46 10.42
CA THR A 335 9.47 17.20 9.15
C THR A 335 8.55 16.43 8.21
N LEU A 336 8.06 17.13 7.20
CA LEU A 336 7.09 16.66 6.23
C LEU A 336 7.82 16.01 5.06
N TRP A 337 7.78 14.68 5.01
CA TRP A 337 8.52 13.88 4.02
C TRP A 337 7.64 13.22 2.96
N LYS A 338 6.31 13.34 3.09
CA LYS A 338 5.33 12.90 2.09
C LYS A 338 4.13 13.82 2.06
N ALA A 339 3.38 13.76 0.96
CA ALA A 339 2.08 14.38 0.88
C ALA A 339 1.06 13.71 1.84
N PRO A 340 0.04 14.46 2.31
CA PRO A 340 -0.05 15.92 2.23
C PRO A 340 0.99 16.59 3.14
N TYR A 341 1.63 17.66 2.65
CA TYR A 341 2.64 18.40 3.41
C TYR A 341 1.98 19.40 4.37
N ARG A 342 1.34 18.87 5.43
CA ARG A 342 0.56 19.64 6.40
C ARG A 342 1.09 19.53 7.82
N VAL A 343 1.11 20.65 8.53
CA VAL A 343 1.50 20.70 9.96
C VAL A 343 0.59 21.62 10.76
N ASN A 344 0.31 21.23 12.00
CA ASN A 344 -0.47 22.04 12.93
C ASN A 344 0.41 23.13 13.56
N LEU A 345 -0.06 24.39 13.53
CA LEU A 345 0.72 25.53 14.01
C LEU A 345 0.54 25.85 15.50
N PHE A 346 -0.46 25.27 16.18
CA PHE A 346 -0.88 25.69 17.52
C PHE A 346 0.22 25.59 18.59
N LYS A 347 1.17 24.66 18.44
CA LYS A 347 2.25 24.47 19.40
C LYS A 347 3.16 25.72 19.55
N ALA A 348 3.22 26.57 18.53
CA ALA A 348 4.14 27.71 18.50
C ALA A 348 3.51 29.03 18.01
N ALA A 349 2.28 29.00 17.51
CA ALA A 349 1.60 30.18 16.99
C ALA A 349 1.22 31.15 18.10
N LYS A 350 1.38 32.45 17.83
CA LYS A 350 0.93 33.56 18.69
C LYS A 350 0.09 34.55 17.89
N VAL A 351 -0.75 35.33 18.58
CA VAL A 351 -1.50 36.42 17.93
C VAL A 351 -0.52 37.48 17.43
N GLY A 352 -0.77 38.01 16.23
CA GLY A 352 0.09 38.99 15.57
C GLY A 352 1.17 38.32 14.71
N LYS A 353 2.34 38.96 14.66
CA LYS A 353 3.48 38.54 13.82
C LYS A 353 4.11 37.24 14.29
N ASN A 354 4.29 36.31 13.36
CA ASN A 354 4.99 35.04 13.55
C ASN A 354 6.07 34.89 12.48
N LYS A 355 7.25 34.42 12.88
CA LYS A 355 8.32 34.08 11.94
C LYS A 355 8.15 32.64 11.48
N LEU A 356 7.84 32.43 10.21
CA LEU A 356 7.74 31.13 9.57
C LEU A 356 9.05 30.82 8.84
N GLU A 357 9.60 29.63 9.09
CA GLU A 357 10.77 29.12 8.39
C GLU A 357 10.45 27.72 7.86
N ILE A 358 10.73 27.48 6.57
CA ILE A 358 10.50 26.20 5.91
C ILE A 358 11.83 25.78 5.27
N ARG A 359 12.44 24.73 5.80
CA ARG A 359 13.72 24.21 5.30
C ARG A 359 13.42 23.06 4.35
N VAL A 360 13.59 23.33 3.05
CA VAL A 360 13.33 22.33 2.00
C VAL A 360 14.62 21.66 1.58
N THR A 361 14.60 20.34 1.49
CA THR A 361 15.74 19.52 1.03
C THR A 361 15.32 18.70 -0.18
N ASN A 362 16.12 18.74 -1.26
CA ASN A 362 15.94 17.95 -2.48
C ASN A 362 17.03 16.87 -2.62
N GLN A 363 16.96 16.12 -3.72
CA GLN A 363 17.97 15.14 -4.11
C GLN A 363 19.25 15.76 -4.70
N TRP A 364 20.34 14.99 -4.72
CA TRP A 364 21.64 15.36 -5.29
C TRP A 364 21.66 15.54 -6.82
N ASP A 365 20.60 15.13 -7.53
CA ASP A 365 20.54 15.14 -9.00
C ASP A 365 20.88 16.51 -9.60
N ASN A 366 20.36 17.60 -9.05
CA ASN A 366 20.54 18.94 -9.61
C ASN A 366 21.99 19.39 -9.53
N ARG A 367 22.63 19.22 -8.37
CA ARG A 367 24.04 19.59 -8.20
C ARG A 367 24.97 18.66 -8.98
N MET A 368 24.65 17.37 -9.09
CA MET A 368 25.38 16.46 -9.99
C MET A 368 25.29 16.90 -11.45
N ALA A 369 24.10 17.34 -11.91
CA ALA A 369 23.90 17.85 -13.26
C ALA A 369 24.69 19.15 -13.51
N GLY A 370 24.71 20.05 -12.53
CA GLY A 370 25.50 21.29 -12.60
C GLY A 370 27.00 21.01 -12.62
N ASP A 371 27.50 20.15 -11.74
CA ASP A 371 28.93 19.82 -11.62
C ASP A 371 29.46 19.05 -12.83
N ALA A 372 28.61 18.33 -13.56
CA ALA A 372 28.98 17.68 -14.81
C ALA A 372 29.40 18.68 -15.90
N LYS A 373 29.00 19.96 -15.78
CA LYS A 373 29.40 21.04 -16.69
C LYS A 373 30.71 21.73 -16.28
N LEU A 374 31.23 21.42 -15.09
CA LEU A 374 32.37 22.11 -14.50
C LEU A 374 33.66 21.29 -14.60
N PRO A 375 34.83 21.94 -14.72
CA PRO A 375 36.12 21.26 -14.57
C PRO A 375 36.27 20.71 -13.14
N ALA A 376 37.11 19.68 -12.98
CA ALA A 376 37.19 18.90 -11.74
C ALA A 376 37.50 19.72 -10.48
N ASP A 377 38.33 20.77 -10.61
CA ASP A 377 38.73 21.69 -9.55
C ASP A 377 37.63 22.66 -9.11
N LYS A 378 36.56 22.82 -9.91
CA LYS A 378 35.43 23.71 -9.64
C LYS A 378 34.15 22.99 -9.21
N LYS A 379 34.18 21.64 -9.12
CA LYS A 379 33.02 20.86 -8.68
C LYS A 379 32.76 21.07 -7.19
N ILE A 380 31.49 21.24 -6.83
CA ILE A 380 31.06 21.40 -5.44
C ILE A 380 31.02 20.04 -4.76
N LEU A 381 30.46 19.03 -5.44
CA LEU A 381 30.42 17.67 -4.96
C LEU A 381 31.75 16.98 -5.23
N LYS A 382 32.39 16.57 -4.14
CA LYS A 382 33.52 15.63 -4.17
C LYS A 382 32.98 14.21 -4.34
N ALA A 383 32.41 13.91 -5.51
CA ALA A 383 31.88 12.59 -5.80
C ALA A 383 33.02 11.56 -5.91
N SER A 384 32.92 10.46 -5.15
CA SER A 384 33.84 9.32 -5.17
C SER A 384 33.31 8.11 -5.96
N GLY A 385 32.24 8.28 -6.75
CA GLY A 385 31.58 7.21 -7.50
C GLY A 385 31.74 7.40 -9.01
N GLY A 386 32.11 6.32 -9.72
CA GLY A 386 32.24 6.31 -11.17
C GLY A 386 30.97 6.75 -11.92
N MET A 387 31.14 7.07 -13.20
CA MET A 387 30.06 7.58 -14.04
C MET A 387 28.91 6.56 -14.11
N ARG A 388 27.68 7.00 -13.80
CA ARG A 388 26.49 6.16 -13.93
C ARG A 388 26.29 5.77 -15.40
N PHE A 389 25.86 4.53 -15.64
CA PHE A 389 25.32 4.14 -16.95
C PHE A 389 24.20 5.12 -17.34
N GLY A 390 24.38 5.83 -18.46
CA GLY A 390 23.43 6.86 -18.94
C GLY A 390 23.89 8.32 -18.79
N GLY A 391 25.07 8.57 -18.22
CA GLY A 391 25.62 9.93 -18.09
C GLY A 391 25.11 10.70 -16.86
N PRO A 392 25.37 12.02 -16.78
CA PRO A 392 24.90 12.82 -15.65
C PRO A 392 23.36 12.93 -15.63
N PRO A 393 22.74 13.01 -14.44
CA PRO A 393 21.29 13.17 -14.34
C PRO A 393 20.84 14.50 -14.94
N LYS A 394 19.56 14.56 -15.34
CA LYS A 394 18.91 15.84 -15.70
C LYS A 394 18.42 16.54 -14.42
N PRO A 395 18.42 17.89 -14.38
CA PRO A 395 17.79 18.61 -13.28
C PRO A 395 16.34 18.21 -13.09
N LYS A 396 15.95 17.99 -11.84
CA LYS A 396 14.60 17.67 -11.38
C LYS A 396 13.99 18.88 -10.71
N ILE A 397 12.67 19.01 -10.85
CA ILE A 397 11.87 20.01 -10.12
C ILE A 397 12.21 19.94 -8.63
N SER A 398 12.49 21.08 -8.00
CA SER A 398 12.98 21.14 -6.62
C SER A 398 12.51 22.40 -5.89
N GLY A 399 12.35 22.30 -4.57
CA GLY A 399 12.00 23.42 -3.70
C GLY A 399 10.57 23.40 -3.19
N LEU A 400 10.16 24.52 -2.58
CA LEU A 400 8.78 24.77 -2.17
C LEU A 400 8.03 25.36 -3.38
N LEU A 401 7.13 24.57 -3.96
CA LEU A 401 6.36 24.99 -5.13
C LEU A 401 5.02 25.61 -4.72
N GLY A 402 4.47 25.19 -3.59
CA GLY A 402 3.22 25.72 -3.08
C GLY A 402 1.97 25.15 -3.78
N PRO A 403 0.83 25.86 -3.70
CA PRO A 403 0.63 27.07 -2.91
C PRO A 403 0.73 26.78 -1.41
N VAL A 404 1.27 27.74 -0.64
CA VAL A 404 1.26 27.66 0.83
C VAL A 404 0.00 28.30 1.36
N VAL A 405 -0.75 27.56 2.19
CA VAL A 405 -2.09 27.93 2.67
C VAL A 405 -2.19 27.75 4.18
N LEU A 406 -2.83 28.70 4.85
CA LEU A 406 -3.32 28.54 6.22
C LEU A 406 -4.75 28.00 6.16
N GLU A 407 -5.00 26.85 6.77
CA GLU A 407 -6.33 26.23 6.84
C GLU A 407 -6.86 26.26 8.27
N MET A 408 -8.12 26.68 8.43
CA MET A 408 -8.86 26.55 9.68
C MET A 408 -9.84 25.39 9.58
N ARG A 409 -9.68 24.39 10.43
CA ARG A 409 -10.53 23.19 10.49
C ARG A 409 -11.26 23.10 11.82
#